data_AF-A0A229SJ48-F1
#
_entry.id   AF-A0A229SJ48-F1
#
_cell.length_a   1.000
_cell.length_b   1.000
_cell.length_c   1.000
_cell.angle_alpha   90.00
_cell.angle_beta   90.00
_cell.angle_gamma   90.00
#
_symmetry.space_group_name_H-M   'P 1'
#
loop_
_entity.id
_entity.type
_entity.pdbx_description
1 polymer ?
#
loop_
_entity_poly.entity_id
_entity_poly.type
_entity_poly.pdbx_seq_one_letter_code
_entity_poly.pdbx_strand_id
1 'polypeptide(L)' 'MTVSKDFRERLMEIIAEKHYDKCRPLLIEELERTPHEELYQELLDLMKSLRDEGRDHDEEDVAEVAELMTEWAHPEYRV' A
#
# COMPACT_ATOMS: atom_id res chain seq x y z
N MET A 1 4.20 14.84 5.05
CA MET A 1 3.61 15.24 3.75
C MET A 1 2.43 14.31 3.52
N THR A 2 1.43 14.66 2.71
CA THR A 2 0.27 13.76 2.54
C THR A 2 0.57 12.85 1.37
N VAL A 3 0.48 11.53 1.55
CA VAL A 3 0.52 10.58 0.42
C VAL A 3 -0.47 11.05 -0.63
N SER A 4 -0.08 10.97 -1.90
CA SER A 4 -0.90 11.53 -2.97
C SER A 4 -2.25 10.81 -3.03
N LYS A 5 -3.35 11.56 -3.22
CA LYS A 5 -4.67 10.99 -3.54
C LYS A 5 -4.61 10.07 -4.76
N ASP A 6 -3.68 10.36 -5.67
CA ASP A 6 -3.34 9.55 -6.85
C ASP A 6 -2.85 8.14 -6.48
N PHE A 7 -2.08 8.00 -5.40
CA PHE A 7 -1.59 6.70 -4.94
C PHE A 7 -2.73 5.80 -4.46
N ARG A 8 -3.65 6.32 -3.63
CA ARG A 8 -4.81 5.55 -3.17
C ARG A 8 -5.68 5.10 -4.33
N GLU A 9 -5.98 6.00 -5.27
CA GLU A 9 -6.82 5.68 -6.43
C GLU A 9 -6.15 4.60 -7.31
N ARG A 10 -4.86 4.76 -7.64
CA ARG A 10 -4.10 3.77 -8.43
C ARG A 10 -3.97 2.43 -7.71
N LEU A 11 -3.76 2.42 -6.40
CA LEU A 11 -3.68 1.19 -5.61
C LEU A 11 -5.01 0.43 -5.65
N MET A 12 -6.13 1.14 -5.45
CA MET A 12 -7.46 0.54 -5.51
C MET A 12 -7.80 0.03 -6.90
N GLU A 13 -7.39 0.72 -7.96
CA GLU A 13 -7.54 0.23 -9.34
C GLU A 13 -6.75 -1.06 -9.57
N ILE A 14 -5.50 -1.12 -9.09
CA ILE A 14 -4.66 -2.31 -9.21
C ILE A 14 -5.29 -3.51 -8.49
N ILE A 15 -5.78 -3.30 -7.28
CA ILE A 15 -6.45 -4.34 -6.47
C ILE A 15 -7.73 -4.80 -7.17
N ALA A 16 -8.57 -3.86 -7.63
CA ALA A 16 -9.81 -4.18 -8.33
C ALA A 16 -9.57 -4.97 -9.63
N GLU A 17 -8.48 -4.68 -10.35
CA GLU A 17 -8.08 -5.41 -11.56
C GLU A 17 -7.25 -6.68 -11.27
N LYS A 18 -6.93 -6.96 -10.00
CA LYS A 18 -6.06 -8.07 -9.56
C LYS A 18 -4.67 -8.05 -10.20
N HIS A 19 -4.16 -6.86 -10.51
CA HIS A 19 -2.84 -6.63 -11.12
C HIS A 19 -1.76 -6.46 -10.05
N TYR A 20 -1.66 -7.39 -9.09
CA TYR A 20 -0.75 -7.26 -7.94
C TYR A 20 0.73 -7.10 -8.33
N ASP A 21 1.12 -7.49 -9.55
CA ASP A 21 2.43 -7.23 -10.13
C ASP A 21 2.76 -5.73 -10.24
N LYS A 22 1.73 -4.87 -10.33
CA LYS A 22 1.84 -3.41 -10.37
C LYS A 22 1.88 -2.74 -9.00
N CYS A 23 1.53 -3.44 -7.90
CA CYS A 23 1.62 -2.88 -6.56
C CYS A 23 3.07 -2.48 -6.22
N ARG A 24 4.02 -3.34 -6.57
CA ARG A 24 5.44 -3.11 -6.30
C ARG A 24 6.03 -1.87 -6.97
N PRO A 25 5.93 -1.68 -8.29
CA PRO A 25 6.43 -0.47 -8.93
C PRO A 25 5.70 0.79 -8.43
N LEU A 26 4.40 0.71 -8.12
CA LEU A 26 3.65 1.84 -7.54
C LEU A 26 4.21 2.24 -6.16
N LEU A 27 4.43 1.26 -5.28
CA LEU A 27 5.02 1.49 -3.95
C LEU A 27 6.42 2.08 -4.04
N ILE A 28 7.27 1.61 -4.96
CA ILE A 28 8.61 2.16 -5.17
C ILE A 28 8.54 3.61 -5.64
N GLU A 29 7.66 3.91 -6.61
CA GLU A 29 7.46 5.28 -7.10
C GLU A 29 7.05 6.24 -5.96
N GLU A 30 6.16 5.78 -5.07
CA GLU A 30 5.68 6.60 -3.95
C GLU A 30 6.74 6.73 -2.84
N LEU A 31 7.53 5.68 -2.58
CA LEU A 31 8.65 5.71 -1.62
C LEU A 31 9.77 6.67 -2.03
N GLU A 32 9.90 7.03 -3.32
CA GLU A 32 10.84 8.09 -3.75
C GLU A 32 10.39 9.49 -3.31
N ARG A 33 9.10 9.68 -3.01
CA ARG A 33 8.49 10.98 -2.71
C ARG A 33 7.99 11.09 -1.27
N THR A 34 7.67 9.96 -0.66
CA THR A 34 7.03 9.89 0.65
C THR A 34 7.83 8.96 1.58
N PRO A 35 8.09 9.38 2.83
CA PRO A 35 8.75 8.50 3.81
C PRO A 35 7.99 7.18 4.01
N HIS A 36 8.74 6.11 4.24
CA HIS A 36 8.18 4.77 4.45
C HIS A 36 7.10 4.75 5.54
N GLU A 37 7.35 5.43 6.67
CA GLU A 37 6.39 5.52 7.78
C GLU A 37 5.08 6.23 7.38
N GLU A 38 5.17 7.32 6.60
CA GLU A 38 3.98 8.06 6.14
C GLU A 38 3.17 7.21 5.16
N LEU A 39 3.84 6.50 4.24
CA LEU A 39 3.18 5.61 3.29
C LEU A 39 2.58 4.37 3.96
N TYR A 40 3.25 3.81 4.97
CA TYR A 40 2.72 2.70 5.75
C TYR A 40 1.47 3.12 6.54
N GLN A 41 1.50 4.28 7.20
CA GLN A 41 0.32 4.82 7.88
C GLN A 41 -0.85 5.05 6.92
N GLU A 42 -0.58 5.49 5.70
CA GLU A 42 -1.62 5.65 4.67
C GLU A 42 -2.30 4.32 4.32
N LEU A 43 -1.54 3.23 4.20
CA LEU A 43 -2.10 1.90 3.97
C LEU A 43 -2.96 1.45 5.16
N LEU A 44 -2.53 1.73 6.40
CA LEU A 44 -3.33 1.45 7.60
C LEU A 44 -4.65 2.24 7.60
N ASP A 45 -4.60 3.52 7.25
CA ASP A 45 -5.78 4.38 7.13
C ASP A 45 -6.72 3.92 6.02
N LEU A 46 -6.17 3.43 4.90
CA LEU A 46 -6.94 2.86 3.79
C LEU A 46 -7.65 1.57 4.23
N MET A 47 -6.95 0.65 4.88
CA MET A 47 -7.56 -0.58 5.43
C MET A 47 -8.71 -0.24 6.37
N LYS A 48 -8.51 0.73 7.27
CA LYS A 48 -9.56 1.16 8.19
C LYS A 48 -10.78 1.73 7.44
N SER A 49 -10.55 2.55 6.42
CA SER A 49 -11.64 3.09 5.58
C SER A 49 -12.43 1.97 4.89
N LEU A 50 -11.73 0.99 4.31
CA LEU A 50 -12.35 -0.14 3.63
C LEU A 50 -13.16 -1.01 4.59
N ARG A 51 -12.64 -1.23 5.81
CA ARG A 51 -13.36 -1.91 6.87
C ARG A 51 -14.62 -1.17 7.29
N ASP A 52 -14.54 0.14 7.47
CA ASP A 52 -15.70 0.99 7.83
C ASP A 52 -16.77 0.98 6.71
N GLU A 53 -16.36 0.76 5.45
CA GLU A 53 -17.23 0.59 4.28
C GLU A 53 -17.77 -0.86 4.11
N GLY A 54 -17.31 -1.82 4.92
CA GLY A 54 -17.67 -3.24 4.79
C GLY A 54 -17.05 -3.93 3.57
N ARG A 55 -15.91 -3.43 3.08
CA ARG A 55 -15.16 -3.94 1.94
C ARG A 55 -14.03 -4.86 2.39
N ASP A 56 -14.37 -5.91 3.14
CA ASP A 56 -13.40 -6.78 3.81
C ASP A 56 -12.39 -7.44 2.83
N HIS A 57 -12.81 -7.80 1.61
CA HIS A 57 -11.91 -8.36 0.60
C HIS A 57 -10.86 -7.34 0.13
N ASP A 58 -11.27 -6.09 -0.10
CA ASP A 58 -10.33 -5.05 -0.50
C ASP A 58 -9.40 -4.67 0.66
N GLU A 59 -9.88 -4.76 1.91
CA GLU A 59 -9.05 -4.60 3.11
C GLU A 59 -7.94 -5.66 3.15
N GLU A 60 -8.29 -6.94 2.95
CA GLU A 60 -7.32 -8.05 2.90
C GLU A 60 -6.26 -7.82 1.80
N ASP A 61 -6.69 -7.40 0.60
CA ASP A 61 -5.77 -7.09 -0.49
C ASP A 61 -4.81 -5.93 -0.16
N VAL A 62 -5.29 -4.89 0.52
CA VAL A 62 -4.42 -3.78 0.98
C VAL A 62 -3.47 -4.24 2.10
N ALA A 63 -3.92 -5.16 2.97
CA ALA A 63 -3.07 -5.73 4.02
C ALA A 63 -1.87 -6.48 3.44
N GLU A 64 -2.08 -7.28 2.38
CA GLU A 64 -0.99 -7.94 1.66
C GLU A 64 0.03 -6.93 1.10
N VAL A 65 -0.46 -5.79 0.58
CA VAL A 65 0.40 -4.71 0.07
C VAL A 65 1.21 -4.04 1.19
N ALA A 66 0.62 -3.87 2.38
CA ALA A 66 1.31 -3.34 3.55
C ALA A 66 2.37 -4.31 4.10
N GLU A 67 2.11 -5.62 4.02
CA GLU A 67 3.10 -6.65 4.34
C GLU A 67 4.30 -6.59 3.39
N LEU A 68 4.05 -6.49 2.07
CA LEU A 68 5.12 -6.32 1.07
C LEU A 68 6.01 -5.11 1.37
N MET A 69 5.43 -3.98 1.79
CA MET A 69 6.19 -2.80 2.21
C MET A 69 7.06 -3.05 3.45
N THR A 70 6.56 -3.83 4.41
CA THR A 70 7.26 -4.14 5.66
C THR A 70 8.43 -5.08 5.40
N GLU A 71 8.25 -6.07 4.51
CA GLU A 71 9.33 -6.97 4.08
C GLU A 71 10.47 -6.21 3.38
N TRP A 72 10.20 -5.10 2.72
CA TRP A 72 11.23 -4.29 2.03
C TRP A 72 11.93 -3.29 2.94
N ALA A 73 11.34 -2.94 4.08
CA ALA A 73 11.88 -1.97 5.05
C ALA A 73 13.05 -2.51 5.88
N HIS A 74 13.42 -3.78 5.75
CA HIS A 74 14.51 -4.41 6.50
C HIS A 74 15.77 -4.67 5.65
N PRO A 75 16.77 -3.77 5.66
CA PRO A 75 18.11 -4.05 5.13
C PRO A 75 18.99 -4.96 5.98
N GLU A 76 18.58 -5.38 7.19
CA GLU A 76 19.39 -6.29 8.03
C GLU A 76 19.28 -7.78 7.66
N TYR A 77 18.41 -8.16 6.70
CA TYR A 77 18.09 -9.58 6.39
C TYR A 77 18.35 -10.02 4.93
N ARG A 78 19.08 -9.22 4.15
CA ARG A 78 19.81 -9.71 2.96
C ARG A 78 21.26 -9.96 3.38
N VAL A 79 21.60 -11.22 3.67
CA VAL A 79 22.99 -11.69 3.75
C VAL A 79 23.56 -11.80 2.35
#